data_AF-A0A6B3UJQ3-F1
#
_entry.id   AF-A0A6B3UJQ3-F1
#
_cell.length_a   1.000
_cell.length_b   1.000
_cell.length_c   1.000
_cell.angle_alpha   90.00
_cell.angle_beta   90.00
_cell.angle_gamma   90.00
#
_symmetry.space_group_name_H-M   'P 1'
#
loop_
_entity.id
_entity.type
_entity.pdbx_description
1 polymer ?
#
loop_
_entity_poly.entity_id
_entity_poly.type
_entity_poly.pdbx_seq_one_letter_code
_entity_poly.pdbx_strand_id
1 'polypeptide(L)'
;MRPMLFACTAFVLVQSAAFAASAQDWGCYDPKPGHPTAAERDAFLAEVEGPAKAAEARYGVPAAAIAAMSVVESGYGFTRTALNANNLFGWKQTGAGAAYVLECQPPEDVGNRYVVFASRAEAIDKVAARLANSSYYRADTEAYRQARASGAGVETAVDAWVDGISDPYNWRPRGYAADLKALMRARGLYAWSGAAPVTPAPAPVAPTASLGEVDYARTAWTRKLRGGRYMEGDCELAQPPLGGWDGFPVQRCSYTAMGVQARVFMLNPSADQLARWTASACLDAAANDPKACVRWLVGETWAASNAQFPVTGYVIEPAASAGGSGSAATCQYFRDGVTSRTASSSTVPVQGRCGPEAADGEPALSARKYARISSTTRAMYRAAGGTEEVGEDRDVRWLPVVARLYQEAWGADRNALMSAKAKAGKQAGAFR
;
A
#
# COMPACT_ATOMS: atom_id res chain seq x y z
N MET A 1 80.90 -4.40 -42.74
CA MET A 1 79.93 -5.51 -42.88
C MET A 1 78.96 -5.44 -41.70
N ARG A 2 77.65 -5.35 -41.95
CA ARG A 2 76.60 -5.51 -40.93
C ARG A 2 76.50 -6.98 -40.51
N PRO A 3 76.06 -7.28 -39.27
CA PRO A 3 74.65 -7.60 -39.01
C PRO A 3 74.13 -6.95 -37.70
N MET A 4 73.03 -6.19 -37.70
CA MET A 4 71.64 -6.59 -37.35
C MET A 4 71.48 -7.74 -36.35
N LEU A 5 70.85 -7.41 -35.20
CA LEU A 5 69.63 -8.00 -34.60
C LEU A 5 69.76 -8.24 -33.07
N PHE A 6 69.01 -7.49 -32.27
CA PHE A 6 67.77 -7.95 -31.62
C PHE A 6 67.31 -6.90 -30.60
N ALA A 7 66.12 -6.34 -30.82
CA ALA A 7 65.39 -5.58 -29.82
C ALA A 7 64.63 -6.57 -28.92
N CYS A 8 64.89 -6.51 -27.61
CA CYS A 8 64.01 -7.08 -26.59
C CYS A 8 63.67 -5.95 -25.62
N THR A 9 62.49 -5.38 -25.81
CA THR A 9 61.85 -4.42 -24.91
C THR A 9 61.46 -5.16 -23.63
N ALA A 10 62.20 -4.92 -22.54
CA ALA A 10 61.83 -5.42 -21.23
C ALA A 10 60.64 -4.62 -20.70
N PHE A 11 59.46 -5.25 -20.68
CA PHE A 11 58.28 -4.76 -19.98
C PHE A 11 58.57 -4.75 -18.48
N VAL A 12 58.74 -3.57 -17.90
CA VAL A 12 58.71 -3.39 -16.45
C VAL A 12 57.27 -3.57 -16.00
N LEU A 13 56.95 -4.77 -15.51
CA LEU A 13 55.73 -5.04 -14.76
C LEU A 13 55.82 -4.27 -13.45
N VAL A 14 55.23 -3.06 -13.42
CA VAL A 14 54.85 -2.40 -12.18
C VAL A 14 53.76 -3.27 -11.56
N GLN A 15 54.15 -4.09 -10.57
CA GLN A 15 53.20 -4.73 -9.67
C GLN A 15 52.52 -3.63 -8.85
N SER A 16 51.42 -3.10 -9.36
CA SER A 16 50.45 -2.37 -8.56
C SER A 16 49.84 -3.37 -7.59
N ALA A 17 50.38 -3.42 -6.37
CA ALA A 17 49.72 -4.04 -5.24
C ALA A 17 48.42 -3.25 -4.97
N ALA A 18 47.34 -3.65 -5.62
CA ALA A 18 46.01 -3.26 -5.22
C ALA A 18 45.76 -3.87 -3.84
N PHE A 19 45.89 -3.06 -2.79
CA PHE A 19 45.32 -3.40 -1.49
C PHE A 19 43.81 -3.59 -1.71
N ALA A 20 43.36 -4.85 -1.68
CA ALA A 20 41.96 -5.17 -1.55
C ALA A 20 41.52 -4.69 -0.15
N ALA A 21 40.90 -3.51 -0.10
CA ALA A 21 40.18 -3.07 1.09
C ALA A 21 39.11 -4.12 1.41
N SER A 22 39.14 -4.66 2.63
CA SER A 22 38.11 -5.54 3.15
C SER A 22 36.76 -4.79 3.16
N ALA A 23 35.64 -5.51 3.08
CA ALA A 23 34.30 -4.95 2.98
C ALA A 23 33.79 -4.18 4.24
N GLN A 24 34.66 -3.78 5.17
CA GLN A 24 34.26 -3.49 6.55
C GLN A 24 34.75 -2.20 7.23
N ASP A 25 35.54 -1.33 6.61
CA ASP A 25 36.02 -0.10 7.29
C ASP A 25 35.60 1.20 6.58
N TRP A 26 34.30 1.52 6.58
CA TRP A 26 33.85 2.88 6.24
C TRP A 26 32.59 3.26 7.02
N GLY A 27 32.40 4.57 7.22
CA GLY A 27 31.39 5.12 8.12
C GLY A 27 29.98 4.60 7.83
N CYS A 28 29.21 4.38 8.89
CA CYS A 28 28.01 3.54 8.80
C CYS A 28 26.91 4.11 7.88
N TYR A 29 26.81 5.44 7.86
CA TYR A 29 25.88 6.19 7.04
C TYR A 29 26.54 6.77 5.77
N ASP A 30 27.84 6.55 5.60
CA ASP A 30 28.58 7.11 4.48
C ASP A 30 28.34 6.28 3.20
N PRO A 31 28.35 6.93 2.03
CA PRO A 31 28.45 6.23 0.76
C PRO A 31 29.69 5.33 0.72
N LYS A 32 29.59 4.21 0.02
CA LYS A 32 30.71 3.28 -0.20
C LYS A 32 31.96 4.05 -0.71
N PRO A 33 33.16 3.86 -0.10
CA PRO A 33 34.40 4.51 -0.52
C PRO A 33 34.68 4.29 -2.00
N GLY A 34 35.13 5.35 -2.67
CA GLY A 34 35.31 5.37 -4.11
C GLY A 34 34.03 5.59 -4.92
N HIS A 35 32.87 5.66 -4.26
CA HIS A 35 31.56 5.87 -4.89
C HIS A 35 30.77 6.98 -4.16
N PRO A 36 29.77 7.59 -4.84
CA PRO A 36 29.52 7.51 -6.26
C PRO A 36 30.56 8.29 -7.08
N THR A 37 31.02 7.69 -8.18
CA THR A 37 31.73 8.40 -9.26
C THR A 37 30.80 9.40 -9.96
N ALA A 38 31.35 10.27 -10.81
CA ALA A 38 30.54 11.22 -11.57
C ALA A 38 29.47 10.51 -12.44
N ALA A 39 29.88 9.48 -13.17
CA ALA A 39 28.98 8.71 -14.02
C ALA A 39 27.88 7.98 -13.21
N GLU A 40 28.21 7.47 -12.02
CA GLU A 40 27.23 6.82 -11.15
C GLU A 40 26.21 7.80 -10.58
N ARG A 41 26.62 9.05 -10.28
CA ARG A 41 25.67 10.09 -9.88
C ARG A 41 24.66 10.38 -10.98
N ASP A 42 25.12 10.47 -12.21
CA ASP A 42 24.27 10.76 -13.36
C ASP A 42 23.36 9.56 -13.69
N ALA A 43 23.89 8.34 -13.59
CA ALA A 43 23.11 7.10 -13.74
C ALA A 43 22.03 6.96 -12.67
N PHE A 44 22.34 7.29 -11.40
CA PHE A 44 21.34 7.28 -10.33
C PHE A 44 20.23 8.29 -10.58
N LEU A 45 20.56 9.51 -11.03
CA LEU A 45 19.55 10.51 -11.39
C LEU A 45 18.65 10.01 -12.53
N ALA A 46 19.22 9.41 -13.57
CA ALA A 46 18.46 8.81 -14.66
C ALA A 46 17.56 7.65 -14.18
N GLU A 47 18.02 6.84 -13.22
CA GLU A 47 17.25 5.75 -12.62
C GLU A 47 16.01 6.27 -11.86
N VAL A 48 16.17 7.32 -11.06
CA VAL A 48 15.11 7.80 -10.16
C VAL A 48 14.16 8.82 -10.79
N GLU A 49 14.52 9.42 -11.95
CA GLU A 49 13.69 10.43 -12.61
C GLU A 49 12.28 9.92 -12.93
N GLY A 50 12.17 8.74 -13.55
CA GLY A 50 10.90 8.12 -13.89
C GLY A 50 10.02 7.86 -12.66
N PRO A 51 10.51 7.11 -11.65
CA PRO A 51 9.80 6.90 -10.39
C PRO A 51 9.43 8.19 -9.64
N ALA A 52 10.29 9.21 -9.63
CA ALA A 52 10.01 10.49 -8.98
C ALA A 52 8.88 11.26 -9.67
N LYS A 53 8.90 11.31 -11.01
CA LYS A 53 7.81 11.91 -11.81
C LYS A 53 6.50 11.12 -11.64
N ALA A 54 6.57 9.80 -11.58
CA ALA A 54 5.41 8.96 -11.30
C ALA A 54 4.85 9.22 -9.90
N ALA A 55 5.70 9.39 -8.90
CA ALA A 55 5.30 9.73 -7.54
C ALA A 55 4.63 11.11 -7.46
N GLU A 56 5.13 12.12 -8.20
CA GLU A 56 4.47 13.42 -8.30
C GLU A 56 3.10 13.30 -8.96
N ALA A 57 3.02 12.61 -10.09
CA ALA A 57 1.74 12.40 -10.78
C ALA A 57 0.72 11.66 -9.91
N ARG A 58 1.17 10.68 -9.12
CA ARG A 58 0.30 9.80 -8.32
C ARG A 58 -0.11 10.40 -6.96
N TYR A 59 0.82 11.05 -6.28
CA TYR A 59 0.66 11.49 -4.89
C TYR A 59 0.74 13.01 -4.70
N GLY A 60 1.21 13.74 -5.72
CA GLY A 60 1.43 15.17 -5.66
C GLY A 60 2.56 15.58 -4.73
N VAL A 61 3.53 14.69 -4.47
CA VAL A 61 4.81 15.02 -3.85
C VAL A 61 5.74 15.53 -4.95
N PRO A 62 6.48 16.64 -4.80
CA PRO A 62 7.30 17.13 -5.90
C PRO A 62 8.41 16.15 -6.30
N ALA A 63 8.46 15.77 -7.58
CA ALA A 63 9.46 14.89 -8.19
C ALA A 63 10.88 15.41 -7.93
N ALA A 64 11.08 16.72 -8.07
CA ALA A 64 12.35 17.37 -7.77
C ALA A 64 12.80 17.09 -6.33
N ALA A 65 11.87 17.24 -5.38
CA ALA A 65 12.16 17.09 -3.96
C ALA A 65 12.38 15.62 -3.58
N ILE A 66 11.52 14.69 -4.01
CA ILE A 66 11.68 13.27 -3.65
C ILE A 66 12.93 12.66 -4.28
N ALA A 67 13.34 13.12 -5.48
CA ALA A 67 14.62 12.76 -6.09
C ALA A 67 15.80 13.34 -5.31
N ALA A 68 15.73 14.60 -4.89
CA ALA A 68 16.78 15.21 -4.07
C ALA A 68 16.93 14.51 -2.71
N MET A 69 15.81 14.16 -2.07
CA MET A 69 15.78 13.39 -0.82
C MET A 69 16.46 12.04 -1.03
N SER A 70 16.12 11.31 -2.10
CA SER A 70 16.73 10.01 -2.36
C SER A 70 18.24 10.13 -2.58
N VAL A 71 18.73 11.19 -3.23
CA VAL A 71 20.17 11.44 -3.37
C VAL A 71 20.85 11.67 -2.02
N VAL A 72 20.30 12.56 -1.19
CA VAL A 72 20.89 12.93 0.11
C VAL A 72 20.88 11.75 1.07
N GLU A 73 19.75 11.06 1.20
CA GLU A 73 19.56 9.99 2.18
C GLU A 73 20.26 8.68 1.79
N SER A 74 20.54 8.47 0.49
CA SER A 74 21.18 7.24 0.00
C SER A 74 22.60 7.42 -0.52
N GLY A 75 23.11 8.65 -0.56
CA GLY A 75 24.41 8.92 -1.18
C GLY A 75 24.45 8.50 -2.65
N TYR A 76 23.42 8.87 -3.42
CA TYR A 76 23.18 8.36 -4.79
C TYR A 76 23.09 6.82 -4.88
N GLY A 77 22.51 6.18 -3.87
CA GLY A 77 22.29 4.75 -3.83
C GLY A 77 23.45 3.91 -3.28
N PHE A 78 24.50 4.53 -2.74
CA PHE A 78 25.72 3.87 -2.28
C PHE A 78 25.85 3.72 -0.76
N THR A 79 24.85 4.14 0.02
CA THR A 79 24.78 3.77 1.44
C THR A 79 24.47 2.28 1.59
N ARG A 80 24.81 1.70 2.75
CA ARG A 80 24.59 0.27 3.03
C ARG A 80 23.11 -0.11 2.92
N THR A 81 22.21 0.74 3.38
CA THR A 81 20.76 0.52 3.28
C THR A 81 20.27 0.58 1.83
N ALA A 82 20.82 1.46 1.01
CA ALA A 82 20.45 1.56 -0.40
C ALA A 82 20.97 0.39 -1.24
N LEU A 83 22.18 -0.09 -0.95
CA LEU A 83 22.81 -1.21 -1.65
C LEU A 83 22.18 -2.56 -1.27
N ASN A 84 21.90 -2.77 0.02
CA ASN A 84 21.49 -4.08 0.53
C ASN A 84 19.99 -4.23 0.77
N ALA A 85 19.24 -3.12 0.79
CA ALA A 85 17.81 -3.12 1.13
C ALA A 85 16.95 -2.32 0.15
N ASN A 86 17.53 -1.80 -0.94
CA ASN A 86 16.88 -0.84 -1.85
C ASN A 86 16.27 0.38 -1.12
N ASN A 87 16.73 0.67 0.09
CA ASN A 87 16.12 1.69 0.95
C ASN A 87 16.87 3.01 0.79
N LEU A 88 16.32 3.85 -0.09
CA LEU A 88 16.90 5.13 -0.47
C LEU A 88 16.71 6.25 0.57
N PHE A 89 15.91 6.01 1.61
CA PHE A 89 15.44 7.06 2.52
C PHE A 89 15.73 6.77 3.99
N GLY A 90 16.54 5.74 4.28
CA GLY A 90 16.81 5.31 5.65
C GLY A 90 15.54 4.95 6.43
N TRP A 91 14.49 4.43 5.77
CA TRP A 91 13.21 4.19 6.43
C TRP A 91 13.34 3.04 7.43
N LYS A 92 13.31 3.38 8.72
CA LYS A 92 13.32 2.43 9.85
C LYS A 92 12.06 1.55 9.87
N GLN A 93 12.25 0.27 10.15
CA GLN A 93 11.17 -0.68 10.33
C GLN A 93 10.74 -0.74 11.80
N THR A 94 9.48 -0.42 12.06
CA THR A 94 8.90 -0.36 13.42
C THR A 94 7.97 -1.52 13.76
N GLY A 95 7.82 -2.50 12.85
CA GLY A 95 6.93 -3.66 13.01
C GLY A 95 7.58 -4.99 12.63
N ALA A 96 6.78 -6.07 12.70
CA ALA A 96 7.19 -7.41 12.27
C ALA A 96 7.36 -7.46 10.73
N GLY A 97 8.41 -8.12 10.25
CA GLY A 97 8.71 -8.25 8.82
C GLY A 97 10.21 -8.40 8.54
N ALA A 98 10.55 -8.73 7.28
CA ALA A 98 11.94 -8.78 6.83
C ALA A 98 12.57 -7.38 6.88
N ALA A 99 13.66 -7.25 7.64
CA ALA A 99 14.41 -6.01 7.78
C ALA A 99 15.88 -6.24 7.46
N TYR A 100 16.52 -5.24 6.88
CA TYR A 100 17.98 -5.16 6.84
C TYR A 100 18.48 -4.61 8.17
N VAL A 101 19.41 -5.30 8.80
CA VAL A 101 20.05 -4.85 10.05
C VAL A 101 21.34 -4.13 9.69
N LEU A 102 21.41 -2.84 10.02
CA LEU A 102 22.61 -2.04 9.84
C LEU A 102 23.56 -2.28 11.03
N GLU A 103 24.43 -3.28 10.91
CA GLU A 103 25.27 -3.77 12.02
C GLU A 103 26.27 -2.73 12.55
N CYS A 104 26.72 -1.79 11.71
CA CYS A 104 27.66 -0.74 12.09
C CYS A 104 27.00 0.44 12.84
N GLN A 105 25.68 0.44 12.99
CA GLN A 105 24.96 1.58 13.58
C GLN A 105 25.34 1.73 15.06
N PRO A 106 25.75 2.94 15.50
CA PRO A 106 26.10 3.15 16.90
C PRO A 106 24.94 2.80 17.84
N PRO A 107 25.18 2.15 18.99
CA PRO A 107 24.12 1.73 19.92
C PRO A 107 23.23 2.87 20.42
N GLU A 108 23.73 4.10 20.44
CA GLU A 108 23.00 5.31 20.81
C GLU A 108 21.92 5.71 19.78
N ASP A 109 22.05 5.31 18.52
CA ASP A 109 20.99 5.47 17.52
C ASP A 109 20.05 4.27 17.62
N VAL A 110 18.92 4.47 18.30
CA VAL A 110 17.95 3.40 18.55
C VAL A 110 17.25 2.99 17.24
N GLY A 111 17.26 1.70 16.95
CA GLY A 111 16.56 1.10 15.80
C GLY A 111 17.45 1.00 14.57
N ASN A 112 18.22 -0.09 14.50
CA ASN A 112 19.11 -0.43 13.39
C ASN A 112 18.45 -1.31 12.31
N ARG A 113 17.13 -1.45 12.37
CA ARG A 113 16.33 -2.26 11.45
C ARG A 113 15.70 -1.35 10.41
N TYR A 114 16.00 -1.59 9.15
CA TYR A 114 15.54 -0.82 8.01
C TYR A 114 14.64 -1.67 7.12
N VAL A 115 13.62 -1.04 6.53
CA VAL A 115 12.72 -1.69 5.57
C VAL A 115 13.53 -2.18 4.38
N VAL A 116 13.27 -3.41 3.93
CA VAL A 116 13.76 -3.96 2.66
C VAL A 116 12.69 -3.75 1.60
N PHE A 117 13.00 -2.96 0.57
CA PHE A 117 12.12 -2.79 -0.58
C PHE A 117 12.50 -3.78 -1.69
N ALA A 118 11.52 -4.22 -2.47
CA ALA A 118 11.76 -5.07 -3.64
C ALA A 118 12.54 -4.32 -4.73
N SER A 119 12.42 -2.99 -4.79
CA SER A 119 13.20 -2.14 -5.69
C SER A 119 13.32 -0.71 -5.17
N ARG A 120 14.28 0.05 -5.72
CA ARG A 120 14.44 1.49 -5.46
C ARG A 120 13.22 2.31 -5.91
N ALA A 121 12.58 1.90 -7.00
CA ALA A 121 11.33 2.50 -7.46
C ALA A 121 10.19 2.29 -6.43
N GLU A 122 10.10 1.11 -5.82
CA GLU A 122 9.14 0.86 -4.74
C GLU A 122 9.44 1.75 -3.51
N ALA A 123 10.71 1.91 -3.14
CA ALA A 123 11.08 2.81 -2.03
C ALA A 123 10.58 4.24 -2.27
N ILE A 124 10.74 4.76 -3.50
CA ILE A 124 10.23 6.10 -3.88
C ILE A 124 8.70 6.15 -3.81
N ASP A 125 8.00 5.15 -4.37
CA ASP A 125 6.53 5.08 -4.36
C ASP A 125 5.98 5.05 -2.92
N LYS A 126 6.52 4.18 -2.06
CA LYS A 126 6.05 4.02 -0.68
C LYS A 126 6.34 5.25 0.18
N VAL A 127 7.52 5.87 0.04
CA VAL A 127 7.87 7.09 0.79
C VAL A 127 7.03 8.27 0.31
N ALA A 128 6.85 8.43 -1.00
CA ALA A 128 5.96 9.47 -1.53
C ALA A 128 4.52 9.29 -1.04
N ALA A 129 4.00 8.07 -1.02
CA ALA A 129 2.69 7.78 -0.46
C ALA A 129 2.61 8.17 1.04
N ARG A 130 3.67 7.93 1.82
CA ARG A 130 3.72 8.34 3.23
C ARG A 130 3.73 9.85 3.40
N LEU A 131 4.56 10.56 2.63
CA LEU A 131 4.65 12.03 2.63
C LEU A 131 3.32 12.68 2.24
N ALA A 132 2.59 12.08 1.29
CA ALA A 132 1.30 12.60 0.88
C ALA A 132 0.17 12.37 1.89
N ASN A 133 0.23 11.30 2.69
CA ASN A 133 -0.94 10.85 3.49
C ASN A 133 -0.76 10.96 5.01
N SER A 134 0.48 11.02 5.51
CA SER A 134 0.73 11.10 6.95
C SER A 134 0.30 12.45 7.52
N SER A 135 -0.25 12.46 8.73
CA SER A 135 -0.62 13.69 9.45
C SER A 135 0.54 14.69 9.64
N TYR A 136 1.79 14.20 9.57
CA TYR A 136 3.00 15.00 9.67
C TYR A 136 3.34 15.83 8.41
N TYR A 137 2.93 15.40 7.21
CA TYR A 137 3.44 15.95 5.94
C TYR A 137 2.33 16.25 4.91
N ARG A 138 1.11 15.76 5.17
CA ARG A 138 -0.02 15.90 4.25
C ARG A 138 -0.36 17.36 3.98
N ALA A 139 -0.31 18.22 5.00
CA ALA A 139 -0.64 19.64 4.86
C ALA A 139 0.29 20.35 3.87
N ASP A 140 1.60 20.11 3.95
CA ASP A 140 2.58 20.71 3.04
C ASP A 140 2.43 20.15 1.62
N THR A 141 2.16 18.85 1.50
CA THR A 141 1.88 18.22 0.19
C THR A 141 0.60 18.76 -0.45
N GLU A 142 -0.44 19.02 0.35
CA GLU A 142 -1.66 19.71 -0.10
C GLU A 142 -1.38 21.15 -0.52
N ALA A 143 -0.60 21.90 0.26
CA ALA A 143 -0.21 23.27 -0.03
C ALA A 143 0.59 23.37 -1.33
N TYR A 144 1.52 22.44 -1.58
CA TYR A 144 2.24 22.34 -2.84
C TYR A 144 1.28 22.17 -4.03
N ARG A 145 0.38 21.19 -3.94
CA ARG A 145 -0.60 20.93 -5.01
C ARG A 145 -1.47 22.17 -5.29
N GLN A 146 -1.95 22.82 -4.24
CA GLN A 146 -2.77 24.03 -4.36
C GLN A 146 -1.99 25.18 -4.99
N ALA A 147 -0.77 25.44 -4.51
CA ALA A 147 0.10 26.48 -5.06
C ALA A 147 0.36 26.27 -6.56
N ARG A 148 0.67 25.02 -6.96
CA ARG A 148 0.87 24.66 -8.38
C ARG A 148 -0.40 24.81 -9.20
N ALA A 149 -1.56 24.40 -8.67
CA ALA A 149 -2.86 24.58 -9.33
C ALA A 149 -3.25 26.06 -9.49
N SER A 150 -2.82 26.92 -8.56
CA SER A 150 -3.01 28.38 -8.62
C SER A 150 -1.94 29.11 -9.44
N GLY A 151 -1.04 28.37 -10.13
CA GLY A 151 -0.04 28.94 -11.02
C GLY A 151 1.22 29.49 -10.33
N ALA A 152 1.46 29.17 -9.05
CA ALA A 152 2.71 29.53 -8.39
C ALA A 152 3.91 28.89 -9.10
N GLY A 153 5.05 29.58 -9.20
CA GLY A 153 6.26 29.06 -9.85
C GLY A 153 6.71 27.72 -9.26
N VAL A 154 7.25 26.81 -10.10
CA VAL A 154 7.67 25.46 -9.68
C VAL A 154 8.65 25.56 -8.53
N GLU A 155 9.72 26.33 -8.69
CA GLU A 155 10.76 26.47 -7.67
C GLU A 155 10.20 26.97 -6.33
N THR A 156 9.36 28.01 -6.36
CA THR A 156 8.72 28.56 -5.15
C THR A 156 7.85 27.52 -4.43
N ALA A 157 7.04 26.77 -5.18
CA ALA A 157 6.14 25.78 -4.59
C ALA A 157 6.92 24.59 -4.03
N VAL A 158 7.93 24.10 -4.76
CA VAL A 158 8.80 23.01 -4.30
C VAL A 158 9.61 23.44 -3.07
N ASP A 159 10.13 24.66 -3.06
CA ASP A 159 10.91 25.18 -1.93
C ASP A 159 10.07 25.29 -0.66
N ALA A 160 8.82 25.76 -0.79
CA ALA A 160 7.88 25.81 0.32
C ALA A 160 7.51 24.41 0.84
N TRP A 161 7.33 23.44 -0.06
CA TRP A 161 7.10 22.06 0.33
C TRP A 161 8.28 21.47 1.10
N VAL A 162 9.50 21.70 0.61
CA VAL A 162 10.73 21.23 1.28
C VAL A 162 10.88 21.88 2.66
N ASP A 163 10.61 23.17 2.80
CA ASP A 163 10.64 23.84 4.11
C ASP A 163 9.63 23.22 5.08
N GLY A 164 8.41 22.98 4.60
CA GLY A 164 7.31 22.44 5.41
C GLY A 164 7.59 21.03 5.92
N ILE A 165 8.00 20.11 5.04
CA ILE A 165 8.20 18.71 5.43
C ILE A 165 9.48 18.49 6.25
N SER A 166 10.46 19.39 6.17
CA SER A 166 11.76 19.17 6.82
C SER A 166 11.66 19.02 8.33
N ASP A 167 10.64 19.61 8.98
CA ASP A 167 10.23 19.35 10.36
C ASP A 167 8.87 18.63 10.34
N PRO A 168 8.74 17.36 10.78
CA PRO A 168 9.67 16.60 11.62
C PRO A 168 10.60 15.63 10.86
N TYR A 169 10.71 15.72 9.53
CA TYR A 169 11.42 14.70 8.75
C TYR A 169 12.89 14.53 9.15
N ASN A 170 13.59 15.63 9.40
CA ASN A 170 15.00 15.62 9.74
C ASN A 170 15.27 16.41 11.03
N TRP A 171 16.20 15.93 11.86
CA TRP A 171 16.59 16.57 13.11
C TRP A 171 17.31 17.92 12.92
N ARG A 172 17.81 18.21 11.71
CA ARG A 172 18.33 19.52 11.27
C ARG A 172 17.44 20.12 10.17
N PRO A 173 16.18 20.48 10.46
CA PRO A 173 15.21 20.80 9.42
C PRO A 173 15.67 21.92 8.47
N ARG A 174 16.21 23.01 9.01
CA ARG A 174 16.71 24.14 8.20
C ARG A 174 17.94 23.79 7.35
N GLY A 175 18.85 23.00 7.90
CA GLY A 175 20.06 22.56 7.18
C GLY A 175 19.69 21.60 6.05
N TYR A 176 18.84 20.63 6.36
CA TYR A 176 18.33 19.66 5.40
C TYR A 176 17.59 20.33 4.25
N ALA A 177 16.67 21.26 4.54
CA ALA A 177 15.98 22.03 3.51
C ALA A 177 16.95 22.80 2.61
N ALA A 178 17.97 23.44 3.19
CA ALA A 178 18.99 24.15 2.43
C ALA A 178 19.80 23.22 1.51
N ASP A 179 20.21 22.06 2.00
CA ASP A 179 20.96 21.06 1.24
C ASP A 179 20.15 20.52 0.05
N LEU A 180 18.87 20.19 0.27
CA LEU A 180 17.97 19.74 -0.78
C LEU A 180 17.79 20.81 -1.87
N LYS A 181 17.54 22.06 -1.48
CA LYS A 181 17.36 23.17 -2.42
C LYS A 181 18.64 23.44 -3.22
N ALA A 182 19.80 23.42 -2.56
CA ALA A 182 21.09 23.57 -3.23
C ALA A 182 21.32 22.45 -4.27
N LEU A 183 21.03 21.21 -3.89
CA LEU A 183 21.14 20.05 -4.78
C LEU A 183 20.19 20.17 -5.99
N MET A 184 18.91 20.51 -5.75
CA MET A 184 17.91 20.65 -6.82
C MET A 184 18.33 21.73 -7.82
N ARG A 185 18.86 22.88 -7.36
CA ARG A 185 19.40 23.93 -8.26
C ARG A 185 20.61 23.42 -9.03
N ALA A 186 21.58 22.82 -8.34
CA ALA A 186 22.83 22.36 -8.95
C ALA A 186 22.62 21.26 -10.01
N ARG A 187 21.55 20.47 -9.88
CA ARG A 187 21.24 19.35 -10.78
C ARG A 187 20.04 19.61 -11.70
N GLY A 188 19.47 20.81 -11.68
CA GLY A 188 18.33 21.16 -12.52
C GLY A 188 17.06 20.35 -12.22
N LEU A 189 16.91 19.82 -11.00
CA LEU A 189 15.83 18.90 -10.66
C LEU A 189 14.45 19.56 -10.62
N TYR A 190 14.37 20.89 -10.44
CA TYR A 190 13.08 21.59 -10.48
C TYR A 190 12.34 21.37 -11.80
N ALA A 191 13.05 21.17 -12.91
CA ALA A 191 12.44 20.86 -14.20
C ALA A 191 11.71 19.50 -14.23
N TRP A 192 11.97 18.63 -13.25
CA TRP A 192 11.27 17.36 -13.11
C TRP A 192 9.88 17.54 -12.49
N SER A 193 9.69 18.65 -11.76
CA SER A 193 8.44 19.01 -11.15
C SER A 193 7.63 19.98 -11.99
N GLY A 194 6.31 19.87 -11.87
CA GLY A 194 5.42 20.73 -12.64
C GLY A 194 5.33 20.40 -14.13
N ALA A 195 5.78 19.22 -14.57
CA ALA A 195 5.25 18.62 -15.79
C ALA A 195 3.72 18.59 -15.63
N ALA A 196 3.01 19.34 -16.48
CA ALA A 196 1.56 19.33 -16.48
C ALA A 196 1.11 17.87 -16.51
N PRO A 197 0.05 17.49 -15.78
CA PRO A 197 -0.59 16.20 -16.05
C PRO A 197 -0.82 16.15 -17.57
N VAL A 198 -0.22 15.17 -18.25
CA VAL A 198 -0.70 14.80 -19.57
C VAL A 198 -2.12 14.36 -19.31
N THR A 199 -3.07 15.23 -19.59
CA THR A 199 -4.49 15.00 -19.44
C THR A 199 -4.84 13.86 -20.40
N PRO A 200 -5.21 12.64 -19.96
CA PRO A 200 -6.39 12.08 -20.59
C PRO A 200 -7.51 13.09 -20.27
N ALA A 201 -8.38 13.39 -21.24
CA ALA A 201 -9.59 14.20 -21.00
C ALA A 201 -10.13 13.93 -19.57
N PRO A 202 -10.43 14.97 -18.77
CA PRO A 202 -10.60 14.80 -17.33
C PRO A 202 -11.64 13.72 -17.08
N ALA A 203 -11.17 12.57 -16.57
CA ALA A 203 -12.00 11.86 -15.63
C ALA A 203 -12.18 12.85 -14.48
N PRO A 204 -13.42 13.19 -14.09
CA PRO A 204 -13.67 14.19 -13.07
C PRO A 204 -12.84 13.85 -11.84
N VAL A 205 -12.07 14.83 -11.34
CA VAL A 205 -11.33 14.71 -10.07
C VAL A 205 -12.35 14.24 -9.04
N ALA A 206 -12.25 12.98 -8.63
CA ALA A 206 -13.20 12.42 -7.69
C ALA A 206 -13.12 13.28 -6.43
N PRO A 207 -14.22 13.92 -6.01
CA PRO A 207 -14.19 14.80 -4.86
C PRO A 207 -13.72 13.99 -3.64
N THR A 208 -12.97 14.62 -2.75
CA THR A 208 -12.45 13.99 -1.51
C THR A 208 -13.38 14.30 -0.35
N ALA A 209 -13.67 13.30 0.48
CA ALA A 209 -14.61 13.47 1.59
C ALA A 209 -14.09 14.51 2.58
N SER A 210 -14.98 15.35 3.08
CA SER A 210 -14.63 16.35 4.09
C SER A 210 -14.21 15.67 5.39
N LEU A 211 -13.34 16.31 6.17
CA LEU A 211 -12.92 15.81 7.48
C LEU A 211 -14.12 15.53 8.40
N GLY A 212 -15.16 16.37 8.34
CA GLY A 212 -16.38 16.18 9.13
C GLY A 212 -17.18 14.91 8.78
N GLU A 213 -17.20 14.50 7.51
CA GLU A 213 -17.84 13.25 7.08
C GLU A 213 -17.02 12.03 7.52
N VAL A 214 -15.69 12.12 7.42
CA VAL A 214 -14.78 11.07 7.90
C VAL A 214 -14.93 10.88 9.41
N ASP A 215 -15.00 11.95 10.20
CA ASP A 215 -15.14 11.86 11.66
C ASP A 215 -16.52 11.34 12.08
N TYR A 216 -17.57 11.69 11.35
CA TYR A 216 -18.89 11.11 11.56
C TYR A 216 -18.89 9.60 11.26
N ALA A 217 -18.28 9.17 10.14
CA ALA A 217 -18.13 7.76 9.81
C ALA A 217 -17.26 7.01 10.84
N ARG A 218 -16.18 7.63 11.32
CA ARG A 218 -15.30 7.09 12.37
C ARG A 218 -16.05 6.84 13.66
N THR A 219 -16.90 7.77 14.07
CA THR A 219 -17.75 7.63 15.26
C THR A 219 -18.76 6.48 15.08
N ALA A 220 -19.38 6.36 13.90
CA ALA A 220 -20.28 5.26 13.59
C ALA A 220 -19.58 3.89 13.62
N TRP A 221 -18.41 3.79 13.00
CA TRP A 221 -17.63 2.55 12.95
C TRP A 221 -17.05 2.15 14.30
N THR A 222 -16.49 3.10 15.05
CA THR A 222 -15.99 2.83 16.41
C THR A 222 -17.08 2.23 17.29
N ARG A 223 -18.30 2.79 17.23
CA ARG A 223 -19.46 2.25 17.97
C ARG A 223 -19.87 0.87 17.48
N LYS A 224 -19.92 0.62 16.17
CA LYS A 224 -20.25 -0.69 15.62
C LYS A 224 -19.23 -1.75 16.03
N LEU A 225 -17.94 -1.45 15.90
CA LEU A 225 -16.86 -2.39 16.22
C LEU A 225 -16.80 -2.77 17.70
N ARG A 226 -17.25 -1.90 18.62
CA ARG A 226 -17.47 -2.28 20.03
C ARG A 226 -18.47 -3.43 20.20
N GLY A 227 -19.41 -3.59 19.27
CA GLY A 227 -20.35 -4.71 19.23
C GLY A 227 -19.73 -6.04 18.79
N GLY A 228 -18.45 -6.03 18.41
CA GLY A 228 -17.68 -7.23 18.12
C GLY A 228 -17.79 -7.72 16.68
N ARG A 229 -16.73 -8.39 16.27
CA ARG A 229 -16.58 -9.08 14.99
C ARG A 229 -16.55 -10.56 15.27
N TYR A 230 -17.59 -11.27 14.87
CA TYR A 230 -17.84 -12.61 15.39
C TYR A 230 -16.82 -13.67 14.92
N MET A 231 -16.04 -13.40 13.86
CA MET A 231 -14.97 -14.29 13.39
C MET A 231 -13.62 -13.96 14.05
N GLU A 232 -13.50 -12.81 14.76
CA GLU A 232 -12.33 -12.44 15.55
C GLU A 232 -12.34 -13.21 16.89
N GLY A 233 -12.04 -14.51 16.81
CA GLY A 233 -11.80 -15.36 17.97
C GLY A 233 -10.33 -15.35 18.40
N ASP A 234 -9.74 -16.54 18.47
CA ASP A 234 -8.30 -16.69 18.67
C ASP A 234 -7.56 -16.40 17.36
N CYS A 235 -6.96 -15.21 17.27
CA CYS A 235 -6.36 -14.68 16.06
C CYS A 235 -4.87 -14.40 16.25
N GLU A 236 -4.07 -14.90 15.32
CA GLU A 236 -2.64 -14.63 15.22
C GLU A 236 -2.28 -14.23 13.79
N LEU A 237 -1.13 -13.57 13.60
CA LEU A 237 -0.63 -13.31 12.24
C LEU A 237 -0.40 -14.65 11.52
N ALA A 238 -0.80 -14.73 10.25
CA ALA A 238 -0.61 -15.93 9.44
C ALA A 238 0.89 -16.26 9.31
N GLN A 239 1.24 -17.50 9.66
CA GLN A 239 2.60 -18.04 9.54
C GLN A 239 2.56 -19.42 8.86
N PRO A 240 3.22 -19.62 7.70
CA PRO A 240 3.88 -18.59 6.89
C PRO A 240 2.87 -17.55 6.35
N PRO A 241 3.33 -16.41 5.80
CA PRO A 241 2.47 -15.48 5.08
C PRO A 241 1.63 -16.21 4.02
N LEU A 242 0.37 -15.81 3.92
CA LEU A 242 -0.57 -16.43 2.98
C LEU A 242 -0.27 -15.94 1.56
N GLY A 243 0.07 -16.87 0.66
CA GLY A 243 0.42 -16.54 -0.73
C GLY A 243 -0.69 -15.75 -1.45
N GLY A 244 -0.29 -14.75 -2.23
CA GLY A 244 -1.21 -13.82 -2.89
C GLY A 244 -1.70 -12.68 -1.99
N TRP A 245 -1.34 -12.71 -0.70
CA TRP A 245 -1.60 -11.67 0.29
C TRP A 245 -0.31 -11.23 0.99
N ASP A 246 0.82 -11.37 0.30
CA ASP A 246 2.14 -10.98 0.77
C ASP A 246 2.18 -9.48 1.12
N GLY A 247 2.76 -9.15 2.28
CA GLY A 247 2.83 -7.77 2.78
C GLY A 247 1.56 -7.25 3.44
N PHE A 248 0.47 -8.03 3.46
CA PHE A 248 -0.74 -7.69 4.21
C PHE A 248 -0.76 -8.39 5.58
N PRO A 249 -1.26 -7.75 6.64
CA PRO A 249 -1.33 -8.33 7.99
C PRO A 249 -2.49 -9.32 8.11
N VAL A 250 -2.49 -10.36 7.28
CA VAL A 250 -3.51 -11.41 7.33
C VAL A 250 -3.39 -12.17 8.64
N GLN A 251 -4.52 -12.35 9.31
CA GLN A 251 -4.62 -13.08 10.56
C GLN A 251 -5.26 -14.44 10.32
N ARG A 252 -4.69 -15.50 10.89
CA ARG A 252 -5.31 -16.81 11.03
C ARG A 252 -6.15 -16.79 12.30
N CYS A 253 -7.46 -16.94 12.15
CA CYS A 253 -8.41 -16.90 13.26
C CYS A 253 -9.12 -18.24 13.42
N SER A 254 -9.21 -18.72 14.66
CA SER A 254 -10.03 -19.85 15.08
C SER A 254 -11.14 -19.36 16.00
N TYR A 255 -12.38 -19.69 15.69
CA TYR A 255 -13.52 -19.17 16.44
C TYR A 255 -14.65 -20.19 16.55
N THR A 256 -15.53 -19.96 17.51
CA THR A 256 -16.73 -20.78 17.73
C THR A 256 -17.97 -19.93 17.57
N ALA A 257 -18.89 -20.39 16.74
CA ALA A 257 -20.21 -19.80 16.59
C ALA A 257 -21.24 -20.92 16.49
N MET A 258 -22.40 -20.75 17.14
CA MET A 258 -23.49 -21.72 17.07
C MET A 258 -23.08 -23.16 17.48
N GLY A 259 -22.12 -23.28 18.41
CA GLY A 259 -21.59 -24.58 18.86
C GLY A 259 -20.67 -25.29 17.85
N VAL A 260 -20.34 -24.64 16.73
CA VAL A 260 -19.42 -25.15 15.70
C VAL A 260 -18.12 -24.35 15.74
N GLN A 261 -16.99 -25.02 15.54
CA GLN A 261 -15.68 -24.39 15.43
C GLN A 261 -15.28 -24.25 13.94
N ALA A 262 -14.66 -23.13 13.60
CA ALA A 262 -14.12 -22.88 12.27
C ALA A 262 -12.76 -22.17 12.33
N ARG A 263 -12.01 -22.27 11.23
CA ARG A 263 -10.79 -21.53 10.97
C ARG A 263 -10.96 -20.69 9.70
N VAL A 264 -10.49 -19.45 9.76
CA VAL A 264 -10.54 -18.50 8.65
C VAL A 264 -9.34 -17.57 8.70
N PHE A 265 -8.73 -17.32 7.56
CA PHE A 265 -7.76 -16.24 7.38
C PHE A 265 -8.50 -14.95 7.03
N MET A 266 -8.17 -13.86 7.70
CA MET A 266 -8.87 -12.58 7.56
C MET A 266 -7.91 -11.41 7.38
N LEU A 267 -8.38 -10.40 6.65
CA LEU A 267 -7.72 -9.11 6.54
C LEU A 267 -8.72 -8.02 6.90
N ASN A 268 -9.01 -7.87 8.20
CA ASN A 268 -10.04 -6.95 8.66
C ASN A 268 -9.52 -5.50 8.71
N PRO A 269 -10.28 -4.53 8.19
CA PRO A 269 -9.85 -3.14 8.19
C PRO A 269 -10.00 -2.50 9.57
N SER A 270 -9.20 -1.50 9.87
CA SER A 270 -9.35 -0.65 11.06
C SER A 270 -10.62 0.22 10.98
N ALA A 271 -11.05 0.76 12.13
CA ALA A 271 -12.13 1.75 12.19
C ALA A 271 -11.84 2.98 11.30
N ASP A 272 -10.57 3.36 11.26
CA ASP A 272 -10.02 4.46 10.48
C ASP A 272 -10.13 4.22 8.96
N GLN A 273 -9.70 3.04 8.49
CA GLN A 273 -9.86 2.66 7.09
C GLN A 273 -11.35 2.61 6.71
N LEU A 274 -12.18 1.96 7.53
CA LEU A 274 -13.63 1.91 7.31
C LEU A 274 -14.27 3.29 7.23
N ALA A 275 -13.86 4.23 8.09
CA ALA A 275 -14.36 5.60 8.08
C ALA A 275 -14.04 6.31 6.76
N ARG A 276 -12.79 6.27 6.32
CA ARG A 276 -12.35 6.92 5.08
C ARG A 276 -13.01 6.28 3.86
N TRP A 277 -13.06 4.95 3.79
CA TRP A 277 -13.73 4.24 2.70
C TRP A 277 -15.22 4.55 2.63
N THR A 278 -15.90 4.64 3.77
CA THR A 278 -17.34 4.93 3.84
C THR A 278 -17.65 6.35 3.40
N ALA A 279 -16.90 7.33 3.93
CA ALA A 279 -17.10 8.73 3.60
C ALA A 279 -16.82 8.98 2.11
N SER A 280 -15.72 8.43 1.59
CA SER A 280 -15.39 8.54 0.16
C SER A 280 -16.41 7.82 -0.73
N ALA A 281 -16.92 6.65 -0.32
CA ALA A 281 -17.98 5.96 -1.08
C ALA A 281 -19.27 6.79 -1.19
N CYS A 282 -19.64 7.48 -0.13
CA CYS A 282 -20.81 8.38 -0.13
C CYS A 282 -20.61 9.59 -1.03
N LEU A 283 -19.38 10.09 -1.10
CA LEU A 283 -19.02 11.15 -2.01
C LEU A 283 -18.95 10.68 -3.47
N ASP A 284 -18.42 9.49 -3.73
CA ASP A 284 -18.42 8.87 -5.06
C ASP A 284 -19.85 8.59 -5.56
N ALA A 285 -20.80 8.37 -4.65
CA ALA A 285 -22.22 8.28 -4.96
C ALA A 285 -22.87 9.67 -5.18
N ALA A 286 -22.17 10.75 -4.89
CA ALA A 286 -22.68 12.11 -4.85
C ALA A 286 -23.93 12.24 -3.94
N ALA A 287 -23.92 11.60 -2.77
CA ALA A 287 -25.07 11.58 -1.85
C ALA A 287 -25.54 13.01 -1.53
N ASN A 288 -26.85 13.25 -1.55
CA ASN A 288 -27.40 14.56 -1.22
C ASN A 288 -27.37 14.82 0.29
N ASP A 289 -27.57 13.76 1.10
CA ASP A 289 -27.27 13.73 2.54
C ASP A 289 -26.14 12.72 2.81
N PRO A 290 -24.88 13.18 2.86
CA PRO A 290 -23.73 12.31 3.12
C PRO A 290 -23.84 11.55 4.45
N LYS A 291 -24.46 12.12 5.49
CA LYS A 291 -24.63 11.44 6.78
C LYS A 291 -25.66 10.32 6.69
N ALA A 292 -26.73 10.49 5.89
CA ALA A 292 -27.67 9.42 5.60
C ALA A 292 -27.00 8.27 4.84
N CYS A 293 -26.20 8.59 3.81
CA CYS A 293 -25.42 7.59 3.10
C CYS A 293 -24.46 6.84 4.05
N VAL A 294 -23.72 7.56 4.92
CA VAL A 294 -22.81 6.92 5.89
C VAL A 294 -23.57 5.96 6.79
N ARG A 295 -24.72 6.38 7.36
CA ARG A 295 -25.53 5.50 8.23
C ARG A 295 -25.98 4.25 7.48
N TRP A 296 -26.46 4.41 6.24
CA TRP A 296 -26.92 3.30 5.42
C TRP A 296 -25.78 2.34 5.09
N LEU A 297 -24.65 2.84 4.60
CA LEU A 297 -23.53 2.01 4.16
C LEU A 297 -22.83 1.30 5.33
N VAL A 298 -22.76 1.93 6.51
CA VAL A 298 -22.35 1.28 7.76
C VAL A 298 -23.28 0.12 8.09
N GLY A 299 -24.60 0.33 7.96
CA GLY A 299 -25.62 -0.70 8.17
C GLY A 299 -25.45 -1.89 7.23
N GLU A 300 -25.35 -1.64 5.93
CA GLU A 300 -25.17 -2.67 4.90
C GLU A 300 -23.88 -3.46 5.11
N THR A 301 -22.78 -2.77 5.38
CA THR A 301 -21.48 -3.39 5.60
C THR A 301 -21.44 -4.20 6.90
N TRP A 302 -22.14 -3.73 7.94
CA TRP A 302 -22.32 -4.50 9.17
C TRP A 302 -23.19 -5.75 8.95
N ALA A 303 -24.32 -5.62 8.26
CA ALA A 303 -25.23 -6.73 7.97
C ALA A 303 -24.58 -7.79 7.06
N ALA A 304 -23.63 -7.38 6.20
CA ALA A 304 -22.89 -8.29 5.35
C ALA A 304 -22.05 -9.30 6.15
N SER A 305 -21.26 -8.83 7.12
CA SER A 305 -20.31 -9.68 7.86
C SER A 305 -19.65 -8.98 9.07
N ASN A 306 -20.31 -8.01 9.70
CA ASN A 306 -19.75 -7.16 10.76
C ASN A 306 -18.46 -6.43 10.32
N ALA A 307 -18.39 -6.02 9.06
CA ALA A 307 -17.19 -5.41 8.49
C ALA A 307 -15.93 -6.30 8.61
N GLN A 308 -16.06 -7.58 8.30
CA GLN A 308 -14.96 -8.54 8.24
C GLN A 308 -14.69 -8.96 6.78
N PHE A 309 -13.44 -9.26 6.46
CA PHE A 309 -13.03 -9.71 5.13
C PHE A 309 -12.33 -11.07 5.22
N PRO A 310 -13.08 -12.18 5.04
CA PRO A 310 -12.52 -13.52 4.95
C PRO A 310 -11.67 -13.67 3.69
N VAL A 311 -10.36 -13.85 3.85
CA VAL A 311 -9.42 -14.10 2.77
C VAL A 311 -9.53 -15.55 2.29
N THR A 312 -9.47 -16.51 3.21
CA THR A 312 -9.74 -17.91 2.89
C THR A 312 -10.16 -18.69 4.13
N GLY A 313 -11.03 -19.69 3.96
CA GLY A 313 -11.45 -20.58 5.05
C GLY A 313 -12.96 -20.53 5.30
N TYR A 314 -13.39 -21.01 6.46
CA TYR A 314 -14.81 -21.27 6.73
C TYR A 314 -15.45 -20.21 7.61
N VAL A 315 -16.66 -19.81 7.19
CA VAL A 315 -17.54 -18.90 7.89
C VAL A 315 -18.81 -19.63 8.31
N ILE A 316 -19.08 -19.67 9.61
CA ILE A 316 -20.28 -20.26 10.19
C ILE A 316 -21.47 -19.30 10.01
N GLU A 317 -22.49 -19.75 9.29
CA GLU A 317 -23.75 -19.01 9.09
C GLU A 317 -24.95 -19.94 9.36
N PRO A 318 -26.09 -19.43 9.85
CA PRO A 318 -27.31 -20.23 9.93
C PRO A 318 -27.78 -20.63 8.53
N ALA A 319 -28.41 -21.81 8.41
CA ALA A 319 -28.89 -22.34 7.14
C ALA A 319 -29.77 -21.34 6.37
N ALA A 320 -30.63 -20.58 7.07
CA ALA A 320 -31.43 -19.50 6.49
C ALA A 320 -30.60 -18.43 5.76
N SER A 321 -29.45 -18.03 6.31
CA SER A 321 -28.55 -17.05 5.69
C SER A 321 -27.76 -17.64 4.51
N ALA A 322 -27.57 -18.95 4.49
CA ALA A 322 -26.85 -19.68 3.44
C ALA A 322 -27.72 -20.07 2.22
N GLY A 323 -29.04 -19.78 2.26
CA GLY A 323 -30.02 -20.14 1.24
C GLY A 323 -30.79 -21.44 1.49
N GLY A 324 -30.67 -22.00 2.70
CA GLY A 324 -31.50 -23.11 3.20
C GLY A 324 -32.59 -22.63 4.15
N SER A 325 -33.15 -23.55 4.94
CA SER A 325 -34.18 -23.26 5.95
C SER A 325 -33.67 -23.58 7.36
N GLY A 326 -34.09 -22.79 8.35
CA GLY A 326 -33.82 -23.04 9.77
C GLY A 326 -32.53 -22.41 10.31
N SER A 327 -32.26 -22.68 11.59
CA SER A 327 -31.17 -22.09 12.39
C SER A 327 -29.97 -23.02 12.56
N ALA A 328 -29.92 -24.16 11.86
CA ALA A 328 -28.77 -25.06 11.93
C ALA A 328 -27.51 -24.37 11.40
N ALA A 329 -26.36 -24.62 12.04
CA ALA A 329 -25.09 -24.07 11.62
C ALA A 329 -24.63 -24.69 10.29
N THR A 330 -24.16 -23.84 9.38
CA THR A 330 -23.57 -24.23 8.09
C THR A 330 -22.19 -23.63 7.92
N CYS A 331 -21.31 -24.33 7.23
CA CYS A 331 -19.92 -23.93 6.99
C CYS A 331 -19.76 -23.34 5.58
N GLN A 332 -19.91 -22.03 5.42
CA GLN A 332 -19.68 -21.39 4.13
C GLN A 332 -18.19 -21.19 3.90
N TYR A 333 -17.64 -21.80 2.85
CA TYR A 333 -16.26 -21.55 2.46
C TYR A 333 -16.13 -20.19 1.75
N PHE A 334 -15.11 -19.42 2.11
CA PHE A 334 -14.80 -18.13 1.50
C PHE A 334 -13.43 -18.17 0.83
N ARG A 335 -13.31 -17.44 -0.28
CA ARG A 335 -12.05 -17.10 -0.96
C ARG A 335 -12.14 -15.64 -1.36
N ASP A 336 -11.11 -14.86 -1.07
CA ASP A 336 -10.96 -13.45 -1.47
C ASP A 336 -12.20 -12.60 -1.21
N GLY A 337 -12.80 -12.75 -0.02
CA GLY A 337 -14.00 -12.00 0.36
C GLY A 337 -15.29 -12.46 -0.32
N VAL A 338 -15.31 -13.61 -0.98
CA VAL A 338 -16.50 -14.15 -1.67
C VAL A 338 -16.76 -15.58 -1.24
N THR A 339 -18.02 -15.91 -0.93
CA THR A 339 -18.42 -17.30 -0.71
C THR A 339 -18.15 -18.13 -1.95
N SER A 340 -17.38 -19.21 -1.79
CA SER A 340 -16.81 -19.98 -2.89
C SER A 340 -16.98 -21.48 -2.65
N ARG A 341 -16.63 -22.29 -3.64
CA ARG A 341 -16.47 -23.74 -3.51
C ARG A 341 -15.13 -24.17 -4.05
N THR A 342 -14.55 -25.19 -3.44
CA THR A 342 -13.40 -25.96 -3.94
C THR A 342 -13.83 -27.42 -4.11
N ALA A 343 -12.90 -28.29 -4.49
CA ALA A 343 -13.17 -29.72 -4.66
C ALA A 343 -13.58 -30.38 -3.33
N SER A 344 -12.94 -30.01 -2.21
CA SER A 344 -13.19 -30.61 -0.89
C SER A 344 -14.08 -29.77 0.04
N SER A 345 -14.37 -28.50 -0.29
CA SER A 345 -15.16 -27.64 0.58
C SER A 345 -16.53 -28.23 0.94
N SER A 346 -16.90 -28.24 2.23
CA SER A 346 -18.17 -28.78 2.74
C SER A 346 -18.97 -27.73 3.50
N THR A 347 -20.29 -27.71 3.30
CA THR A 347 -21.21 -26.88 4.07
C THR A 347 -21.69 -27.51 5.36
N VAL A 348 -21.42 -28.80 5.55
CA VAL A 348 -21.89 -29.57 6.70
C VAL A 348 -20.74 -29.69 7.71
N PRO A 349 -20.91 -29.24 8.96
CA PRO A 349 -19.92 -29.47 10.00
C PRO A 349 -19.82 -30.95 10.34
N VAL A 350 -18.60 -31.45 10.54
CA VAL A 350 -18.32 -32.83 10.96
C VAL A 350 -17.78 -32.77 12.38
N GLN A 351 -18.40 -33.51 13.32
CA GLN A 351 -18.01 -33.52 14.73
C GLN A 351 -17.89 -32.09 15.33
N GLY A 352 -18.83 -31.21 14.98
CA GLY A 352 -18.84 -29.82 15.45
C GLY A 352 -17.76 -28.91 14.85
N ARG A 353 -17.12 -29.30 13.74
CA ARG A 353 -16.08 -28.51 13.07
C ARG A 353 -16.36 -28.29 11.60
N CYS A 354 -16.10 -27.08 11.11
CA CYS A 354 -16.02 -26.78 9.69
C CYS A 354 -14.69 -27.28 9.10
N GLY A 355 -14.71 -27.78 7.86
CA GLY A 355 -13.54 -28.33 7.18
C GLY A 355 -13.90 -29.00 5.85
N PRO A 356 -12.92 -29.68 5.21
CA PRO A 356 -11.54 -29.83 5.63
C PRO A 356 -10.68 -28.60 5.34
N GLU A 357 -9.59 -28.44 6.08
CA GLU A 357 -8.63 -27.35 5.90
C GLU A 357 -7.89 -27.37 4.55
N ALA A 358 -7.80 -28.54 3.92
CA ALA A 358 -7.19 -28.71 2.60
C ALA A 358 -7.83 -27.81 1.52
N ALA A 359 -9.10 -27.43 1.68
CA ALA A 359 -9.79 -26.50 0.79
C ALA A 359 -9.04 -25.16 0.62
N ASP A 360 -8.29 -24.71 1.64
CA ASP A 360 -7.53 -23.46 1.61
C ASP A 360 -6.46 -23.42 0.50
N GLY A 361 -5.90 -24.57 0.11
CA GLY A 361 -4.91 -24.68 -0.96
C GLY A 361 -5.50 -25.01 -2.32
N GLU A 362 -6.79 -25.32 -2.40
CA GLU A 362 -7.42 -25.79 -3.63
C GLU A 362 -7.87 -24.64 -4.54
N PRO A 363 -7.83 -24.85 -5.87
CA PRO A 363 -8.46 -23.95 -6.83
C PRO A 363 -9.94 -23.77 -6.52
N ALA A 364 -10.41 -22.52 -6.64
CA ALA A 364 -11.84 -22.25 -6.58
C ALA A 364 -12.53 -22.81 -7.83
N LEU A 365 -13.66 -23.49 -7.62
CA LEU A 365 -14.54 -24.02 -8.67
C LEU A 365 -15.74 -23.11 -8.94
N SER A 366 -16.10 -22.26 -7.97
CA SER A 366 -17.16 -21.27 -8.16
C SER A 366 -17.03 -20.11 -7.18
N ALA A 367 -17.56 -18.94 -7.56
CA ALA A 367 -17.64 -17.74 -6.72
C ALA A 367 -19.04 -17.14 -6.74
N ARG A 368 -19.70 -17.04 -5.57
CA ARG A 368 -21.06 -16.44 -5.46
C ARG A 368 -21.06 -14.94 -5.79
N LYS A 369 -22.26 -14.36 -5.82
CA LYS A 369 -22.47 -12.96 -6.25
C LYS A 369 -21.92 -11.86 -5.34
N TYR A 370 -21.83 -12.07 -4.03
CA TYR A 370 -21.55 -11.00 -3.07
C TYR A 370 -20.07 -10.94 -2.68
N ALA A 371 -19.43 -9.80 -2.95
CA ALA A 371 -18.12 -9.46 -2.43
C ALA A 371 -18.23 -8.77 -1.08
N ARG A 372 -17.42 -9.22 -0.11
CA ARG A 372 -17.11 -8.47 1.11
C ARG A 372 -16.30 -7.23 0.73
N ILE A 373 -16.36 -6.14 1.48
CA ILE A 373 -16.95 -6.00 2.82
C ILE A 373 -18.43 -5.59 2.84
N SER A 374 -18.95 -5.02 1.75
CA SER A 374 -20.26 -4.35 1.68
C SER A 374 -21.33 -5.10 0.86
N SER A 375 -21.13 -6.40 0.60
CA SER A 375 -22.01 -7.23 -0.24
C SER A 375 -22.20 -6.65 -1.65
N THR A 376 -21.11 -6.13 -2.24
CA THR A 376 -21.10 -5.56 -3.58
C THR A 376 -21.21 -6.68 -4.61
N THR A 377 -22.07 -6.52 -5.62
CA THR A 377 -22.23 -7.51 -6.70
C THR A 377 -21.44 -7.11 -7.95
N ARG A 378 -21.21 -8.07 -8.83
CA ARG A 378 -20.66 -7.83 -10.18
C ARG A 378 -21.46 -6.78 -10.96
N ALA A 379 -22.80 -6.84 -10.86
CA ALA A 379 -23.68 -5.85 -11.49
C ALA A 379 -23.48 -4.44 -10.93
N MET A 380 -23.35 -4.30 -9.61
CA MET A 380 -23.03 -3.02 -8.97
C MET A 380 -21.66 -2.50 -9.40
N TYR A 381 -20.66 -3.39 -9.45
CA TYR A 381 -19.31 -3.06 -9.91
C TYR A 381 -19.30 -2.54 -11.36
N ARG A 382 -19.92 -3.27 -12.29
CA ARG A 382 -20.07 -2.86 -13.70
C ARG A 382 -20.80 -1.51 -13.81
N ALA A 383 -21.95 -1.38 -13.14
CA ALA A 383 -22.73 -0.14 -13.14
C ALA A 383 -21.99 1.07 -12.55
N ALA A 384 -21.01 0.82 -11.67
CA ALA A 384 -20.17 1.85 -11.08
C ALA A 384 -18.97 2.26 -11.94
N GLY A 385 -18.79 1.65 -13.12
CA GLY A 385 -17.69 1.91 -14.07
C GLY A 385 -16.55 0.89 -14.01
N GLY A 386 -16.74 -0.27 -13.36
CA GLY A 386 -15.75 -1.34 -13.35
C GLY A 386 -15.51 -1.92 -14.75
N THR A 387 -14.25 -2.01 -15.16
CA THR A 387 -13.85 -2.37 -16.54
C THR A 387 -13.36 -3.81 -16.69
N GLU A 388 -12.87 -4.42 -15.60
CA GLU A 388 -12.43 -5.82 -15.63
C GLU A 388 -13.59 -6.80 -15.84
N GLU A 389 -13.29 -7.87 -16.56
CA GLU A 389 -14.24 -8.93 -16.85
C GLU A 389 -14.45 -9.82 -15.61
N VAL A 390 -15.65 -9.76 -15.04
CA VAL A 390 -15.99 -10.42 -13.76
C VAL A 390 -16.89 -11.65 -13.92
N GLY A 391 -17.21 -12.01 -15.17
CA GLY A 391 -18.09 -13.13 -15.50
C GLY A 391 -19.50 -13.01 -14.92
N GLU A 392 -20.24 -14.11 -14.90
CA GLU A 392 -21.60 -14.17 -14.36
C GLU A 392 -21.65 -14.81 -12.97
N ASP A 393 -22.85 -15.08 -12.42
CA ASP A 393 -22.95 -15.79 -11.14
C ASP A 393 -22.20 -17.12 -11.21
N ARG A 394 -21.53 -17.47 -10.11
CA ARG A 394 -20.62 -18.63 -9.98
C ARG A 394 -19.28 -18.52 -10.71
N ASP A 395 -19.05 -17.52 -11.55
CA ASP A 395 -17.78 -17.38 -12.27
C ASP A 395 -16.62 -16.98 -11.36
N VAL A 396 -15.55 -17.78 -11.37
CA VAL A 396 -14.36 -17.61 -10.51
C VAL A 396 -13.56 -16.34 -10.82
N ARG A 397 -13.73 -15.73 -12.01
CA ARG A 397 -13.07 -14.47 -12.37
C ARG A 397 -13.36 -13.33 -11.40
N TRP A 398 -14.43 -13.43 -10.62
CA TRP A 398 -14.75 -12.44 -9.60
C TRP A 398 -13.76 -12.40 -8.43
N LEU A 399 -13.19 -13.54 -8.06
CA LEU A 399 -12.29 -13.66 -6.91
C LEU A 399 -11.04 -12.77 -7.02
N PRO A 400 -10.21 -12.87 -8.08
CA PRO A 400 -9.02 -12.05 -8.19
C PRO A 400 -9.34 -10.55 -8.31
N VAL A 401 -10.48 -10.18 -8.90
CA VAL A 401 -10.92 -8.78 -8.97
C VAL A 401 -11.25 -8.26 -7.58
N VAL A 402 -12.00 -9.02 -6.77
CA VAL A 402 -12.31 -8.62 -5.39
C VAL A 402 -11.05 -8.55 -4.53
N ALA A 403 -10.14 -9.53 -4.64
CA ALA A 403 -8.85 -9.51 -3.94
C ALA A 403 -8.08 -8.23 -4.26
N ARG A 404 -7.85 -7.96 -5.55
CA ARG A 404 -7.08 -6.79 -6.02
C ARG A 404 -7.73 -5.48 -5.58
N LEU A 405 -9.03 -5.29 -5.76
CA LEU A 405 -9.74 -4.07 -5.34
C LEU A 405 -9.66 -3.85 -3.82
N TYR A 406 -9.66 -4.94 -3.04
CA TYR A 406 -9.52 -4.84 -1.59
C TYR A 406 -8.07 -4.49 -1.18
N GLN A 407 -7.09 -5.12 -1.82
CA GLN A 407 -5.66 -4.84 -1.62
C GLN A 407 -5.29 -3.39 -1.97
N GLU A 408 -5.80 -2.87 -3.10
CA GLU A 408 -5.63 -1.48 -3.51
C GLU A 408 -6.24 -0.51 -2.49
N ALA A 409 -7.39 -0.85 -1.93
CA ALA A 409 -8.05 -0.02 -0.92
C ALA A 409 -7.27 0.02 0.41
N TRP A 410 -6.43 -0.98 0.70
CA TRP A 410 -5.79 -1.15 2.01
C TRP A 410 -5.00 0.08 2.48
N GLY A 411 -4.25 0.68 1.55
CA GLY A 411 -3.46 1.90 1.79
C GLY A 411 -4.14 3.19 1.32
N ALA A 412 -5.40 3.14 0.87
CA ALA A 412 -6.09 4.25 0.23
C ALA A 412 -7.33 4.71 1.02
N ASP A 413 -7.82 5.90 0.69
CA ASP A 413 -9.03 6.47 1.29
C ASP A 413 -10.31 6.02 0.58
N ARG A 414 -10.19 5.38 -0.59
CA ARG A 414 -11.29 4.85 -1.39
C ARG A 414 -11.25 3.33 -1.41
N ASN A 415 -12.44 2.73 -1.36
CA ASN A 415 -12.64 1.31 -1.61
C ASN A 415 -13.68 1.17 -2.71
N ALA A 416 -13.25 0.72 -3.90
CA ALA A 416 -14.09 0.67 -5.09
C ALA A 416 -15.35 -0.22 -4.91
N LEU A 417 -15.25 -1.28 -4.10
CA LEU A 417 -16.41 -2.13 -3.80
C LEU A 417 -17.44 -1.37 -2.97
N MET A 418 -17.00 -0.59 -1.97
CA MET A 418 -17.90 0.24 -1.17
C MET A 418 -18.50 1.39 -1.99
N SER A 419 -17.70 2.04 -2.85
CA SER A 419 -18.19 3.09 -3.76
C SER A 419 -19.25 2.56 -4.73
N ALA A 420 -19.04 1.37 -5.30
CA ALA A 420 -20.04 0.73 -6.15
C ALA A 420 -21.34 0.41 -5.40
N LYS A 421 -21.24 -0.07 -4.15
CA LYS A 421 -22.40 -0.30 -3.28
C LYS A 421 -23.15 0.99 -2.97
N ALA A 422 -22.45 2.07 -2.65
CA ALA A 422 -23.05 3.38 -2.37
C ALA A 422 -23.78 3.94 -3.59
N LYS A 423 -23.16 3.91 -4.78
CA LYS A 423 -23.79 4.34 -6.04
C LYS A 423 -25.09 3.56 -6.31
N ALA A 424 -25.05 2.24 -6.14
CA ALA A 424 -26.24 1.40 -6.30
C ALA A 424 -27.33 1.71 -5.26
N GLY A 425 -26.94 1.97 -4.00
CA GLY A 425 -27.87 2.38 -2.93
C GLY A 425 -28.59 3.69 -3.25
N LYS A 426 -27.86 4.69 -3.76
CA LYS A 426 -28.45 5.95 -4.20
C LYS A 426 -29.42 5.76 -5.36
N GLN A 427 -29.01 5.00 -6.38
CA GLN A 427 -29.87 4.68 -7.54
C GLN A 427 -31.17 3.98 -7.11
N ALA A 428 -31.11 3.15 -6.07
CA ALA A 428 -32.27 2.48 -5.48
C ALA A 428 -33.07 3.35 -4.50
N GLY A 429 -32.68 4.60 -4.25
CA GLY A 429 -33.35 5.51 -3.30
C GLY A 429 -33.20 5.09 -1.82
N ALA A 430 -32.22 4.25 -1.48
CA ALA A 430 -32.00 3.76 -0.12
C ALA A 430 -31.52 4.87 0.84
N PHE A 431 -30.94 5.92 0.28
CA PHE A 431 -30.65 7.20 0.91
C PHE A 431 -30.81 8.30 -0.16
N ARG A 432 -30.96 9.55 0.28
CA ARG A 432 -31.08 10.71 -0.62
C ARG A 432 -29.72 11.34 -0.84
#